data_AF-A0A3D1VIY0-F1
#
_entry.id   AF-A0A3D1VIY0-F1
#
_cell.length_a   1.000
_cell.length_b   1.000
_cell.length_c   1.000
_cell.angle_alpha   90.00
_cell.angle_beta   90.00
_cell.angle_gamma   90.00
#
_symmetry.space_group_name_H-M   'P 1'
#
loop_
_entity.id
_entity.type
_entity.pdbx_description
1 polymer ?
#
loop_
_entity_poly.entity_id
_entity_poly.type
_entity_poly.pdbx_seq_one_letter_code
_entity_poly.pdbx_strand_id
1 'polypeptide(L)'
;DPVDIKLEPQDNVIVETARGSEFGTVAIGNKQVEEREVISPLKKVIRIATAADEKKVAENRKIEKRAADVWEKKITEHTLDMTLVDV
;
A
#
# COMPACT_ATOMS: atom_id res chain seq x y z
N ASP A 1 -8.71 0.65 11.75
CA ASP A 1 -9.94 0.25 12.45
C ASP A 1 -10.58 -0.83 11.59
N PRO A 2 -10.69 -2.06 12.11
CA PRO A 2 -11.25 -3.17 11.36
C PRO A 2 -12.78 -3.09 11.15
N VAL A 3 -13.52 -2.15 11.76
CA VAL A 3 -14.97 -1.92 11.54
C VAL A 3 -15.78 -3.23 11.47
N ASP A 4 -15.62 -4.10 12.47
CA ASP A 4 -16.24 -5.43 12.59
C ASP A 4 -15.87 -6.48 11.51
N ILE A 5 -14.89 -6.20 10.66
CA ILE A 5 -14.32 -7.18 9.74
C ILE A 5 -13.32 -8.05 10.51
N LYS A 6 -13.51 -9.37 10.45
CA LYS A 6 -12.54 -10.34 10.95
C LYS A 6 -11.41 -10.44 9.93
N LEU A 7 -10.21 -10.00 10.32
CA LEU A 7 -9.01 -9.98 9.51
C LEU A 7 -7.96 -10.90 10.14
N GLU A 8 -7.37 -11.74 9.31
CA GLU A 8 -6.24 -12.58 9.68
C GLU A 8 -4.93 -11.97 9.17
N PRO A 9 -3.78 -12.25 9.82
CA PRO A 9 -2.49 -11.86 9.29
C PRO A 9 -2.32 -12.37 7.85
N GLN A 10 -1.75 -11.54 6.99
CA GLN A 10 -1.57 -11.76 5.54
C GLN A 10 -2.82 -11.55 4.67
N ASP A 11 -3.98 -11.23 5.24
CA ASP A 11 -5.12 -10.82 4.44
C ASP A 11 -4.80 -9.53 3.66
N ASN A 12 -5.19 -9.52 2.39
CA ASN A 12 -5.13 -8.32 1.56
C ASN A 12 -6.41 -7.52 1.77
N VAL A 13 -6.28 -6.21 2.01
CA VAL A 13 -7.39 -5.31 2.31
C VAL A 13 -7.28 -4.01 1.55
N ILE A 14 -8.43 -3.37 1.33
CA ILE A 14 -8.50 -2.00 0.85
C ILE A 14 -8.80 -1.09 2.03
N VAL A 15 -7.95 -0.08 2.23
CA VAL A 15 -8.09 0.90 3.32
C VAL A 15 -8.33 2.29 2.75
N GLU A 16 -9.05 3.11 3.50
CA GLU A 16 -9.24 4.52 3.14
C GLU A 16 -8.11 5.37 3.74
N THR A 17 -7.48 6.19 2.90
CA THR A 17 -6.53 7.22 3.31
C THR A 17 -6.99 8.58 2.84
N ALA A 18 -6.37 9.64 3.36
CA ALA A 18 -6.69 11.02 3.00
C ALA A 18 -6.54 11.32 1.49
N ARG A 19 -5.84 10.47 0.74
CA ARG A 19 -5.61 10.62 -0.71
C ARG A 19 -6.41 9.63 -1.56
N GLY A 20 -7.24 8.79 -0.94
CA GLY A 20 -8.07 7.79 -1.62
C GLY A 20 -7.94 6.39 -1.03
N SER A 21 -8.35 5.38 -1.79
CA SER A 21 -8.24 3.98 -1.39
C SER A 21 -6.84 3.43 -1.66
N GLU A 22 -6.25 2.77 -0.68
CA GLU A 22 -4.96 2.08 -0.77
C GLU A 22 -5.13 0.56 -0.61
N PHE A 23 -4.26 -0.20 -1.27
CA PHE A 23 -4.13 -1.65 -1.05
C PHE A 23 -3.10 -1.90 0.05
N GLY A 24 -3.47 -2.69 1.05
CA GLY A 24 -2.59 -3.05 2.16
C GLY A 24 -2.68 -4.53 2.52
N THR A 25 -1.69 -5.00 3.27
CA THR A 25 -1.66 -6.36 3.81
C THR A 25 -1.72 -6.28 5.33
N VAL A 26 -2.57 -7.11 5.94
CA VAL A 26 -2.77 -7.14 7.39
C VAL A 26 -1.53 -7.72 8.06
N ALA A 27 -0.80 -6.89 8.79
CA ALA A 27 0.39 -7.32 9.53
C ALA A 27 0.04 -8.08 10.82
N ILE A 28 -1.02 -7.64 11.51
CA ILE A 28 -1.52 -8.23 12.76
C ILE A 28 -3.04 -8.29 12.64
N GLY A 29 -3.63 -9.46 12.94
CA GLY A 29 -5.08 -9.62 12.96
C GLY A 29 -5.76 -8.78 14.03
N ASN A 30 -7.08 -8.85 14.14
CA ASN A 30 -7.84 -8.06 15.12
C ASN A 30 -7.30 -8.26 16.54
N LYS A 31 -6.84 -7.17 17.16
CA LYS A 31 -6.36 -7.13 18.54
C LYS A 31 -7.00 -5.95 19.26
N GLN A 32 -7.49 -6.18 20.47
CA GLN A 32 -7.89 -5.10 21.35
C GLN A 32 -6.63 -4.47 21.98
N VAL A 33 -6.51 -3.16 21.86
CA VAL A 33 -5.42 -2.36 22.42
C VAL A 33 -6.03 -1.20 23.19
N GLU A 34 -5.33 -0.75 24.23
CA GLU A 34 -5.76 0.43 24.98
C GLU A 34 -5.66 1.68 24.08
N GLU A 35 -6.59 2.62 24.23
CA GLU A 35 -6.64 3.82 23.36
C GLU A 35 -5.34 4.63 23.40
N ARG A 36 -4.67 4.67 24.56
CA ARG A 36 -3.36 5.30 24.77
C ARG A 36 -2.21 4.67 23.97
N GLU A 37 -2.35 3.43 23.51
CA GLU A 37 -1.35 2.72 22.71
C GLU A 37 -1.52 3.01 21.20
N VAL A 38 -2.58 3.71 20.80
CA VAL A 38 -2.87 4.06 19.41
C VAL A 38 -2.12 5.34 19.03
N ILE A 39 -0.97 5.19 18.35
CA ILE A 39 -0.04 6.28 18.02
C ILE A 39 -0.55 7.16 16.86
N SER A 40 -1.42 6.65 16.00
CA SER A 40 -1.95 7.35 14.83
C SER A 40 -3.41 6.97 14.59
N PRO A 41 -4.24 7.89 14.04
CA PRO A 41 -5.63 7.56 13.72
C PRO A 41 -5.65 6.32 12.83
N LEU A 42 -6.34 5.29 13.30
CA LEU A 42 -6.35 4.01 12.60
C LEU A 42 -7.05 4.21 11.25
N LYS A 43 -6.34 3.94 10.15
CA LYS A 43 -6.94 3.88 8.81
C LYS A 43 -8.13 2.92 8.83
N LYS A 44 -9.27 3.33 8.26
CA LYS A 44 -10.47 2.48 8.20
C LYS A 44 -10.29 1.43 7.11
N VAL A 45 -10.57 0.18 7.45
CA VAL A 45 -10.64 -0.90 6.47
C VAL A 45 -11.99 -0.80 5.76
N ILE A 46 -11.97 -0.70 4.44
CA ILE A 46 -13.18 -0.66 3.62
C ILE A 46 -13.68 -2.09 3.38
N ARG A 47 -12.77 -2.99 2.97
CA ARG A 47 -13.08 -4.39 2.62
C ARG A 47 -11.84 -5.25 2.47
N ILE A 48 -12.04 -6.56 2.42
CA ILE A 48 -11.05 -7.52 1.91
C ILE A 48 -10.84 -7.27 0.41
N ALA A 49 -9.59 -7.37 -0.03
CA ALA A 49 -9.22 -7.20 -1.42
C ALA A 49 -9.80 -8.33 -2.28
N THR A 50 -10.18 -7.99 -3.51
CA THR A 50 -10.68 -8.94 -4.51
C THR A 50 -9.56 -9.29 -5.49
N ALA A 51 -9.77 -10.34 -6.28
CA ALA A 51 -8.85 -10.71 -7.37
C ALA A 51 -8.60 -9.56 -8.37
N ALA A 52 -9.57 -8.65 -8.55
CA ALA A 52 -9.39 -7.48 -9.40
C ALA A 52 -8.39 -6.47 -8.79
N ASP A 53 -8.42 -6.30 -7.47
CA ASP A 53 -7.48 -5.42 -6.75
C ASP A 53 -6.07 -6.01 -6.82
N GLU A 54 -5.92 -7.32 -6.60
CA GLU A 54 -4.63 -8.00 -6.71
C GLU A 54 -4.05 -7.91 -8.12
N LYS A 55 -4.89 -8.08 -9.15
CA LYS A 55 -4.48 -7.91 -10.54
C LYS A 55 -3.97 -6.49 -10.80
N LYS A 56 -4.65 -5.48 -10.25
CA LYS A 56 -4.23 -4.08 -10.37
C LYS A 56 -2.89 -3.82 -9.69
N VAL A 57 -2.67 -4.38 -8.50
CA VAL A 57 -1.37 -4.29 -7.80
C VAL A 57 -0.27 -4.96 -8.62
N ALA A 58 -0.53 -6.14 -9.18
CA ALA A 58 0.43 -6.83 -10.03
C ALA A 58 0.77 -6.04 -11.31
N GLU A 59 -0.22 -5.35 -11.89
CA GLU A 59 -0.01 -4.45 -13.03
C GLU A 59 0.80 -3.22 -12.64
N ASN A 60 0.48 -2.58 -11.51
CA ASN A 60 1.22 -1.44 -10.97
C ASN A 60 2.69 -1.79 -10.76
N ARG A 61 3.02 -2.94 -10.16
CA ARG A 61 4.39 -3.43 -9.99
C ARG A 61 5.14 -3.61 -11.31
N LYS A 62 4.45 -4.05 -12.37
CA LYS A 62 5.04 -4.18 -13.71
C LYS A 62 5.34 -2.82 -14.34
N ILE A 63 4.42 -1.87 -14.18
CA ILE A 63 4.57 -0.51 -14.69
C ILE A 63 5.69 0.21 -13.93
N GLU A 64 5.71 0.09 -12.60
CA GLU A 64 6.75 0.61 -11.72
C GLU A 64 8.14 0.15 -12.15
N LYS A 65 8.34 -1.15 -12.34
CA LYS A 65 9.63 -1.69 -12.80
C LYS A 65 10.06 -1.07 -14.14
N ARG A 66 9.14 -0.97 -15.11
CA ARG A 66 9.41 -0.34 -16.40
C ARG A 66 9.70 1.16 -16.27
N ALA A 67 9.01 1.84 -15.37
CA ALA A 67 9.19 3.27 -15.11
C ALA A 67 10.57 3.53 -14.49
N ALA A 68 11.01 2.68 -13.56
CA ALA A 68 12.36 2.72 -12.99
C ALA A 68 13.44 2.59 -14.08
N ASP A 69 13.31 1.60 -14.97
CA ASP A 69 14.24 1.41 -16.09
C ASP A 69 14.32 2.63 -17.02
N VAL A 70 13.18 3.27 -17.30
CA VAL A 70 13.12 4.47 -18.15
C VAL A 70 13.70 5.69 -17.44
N TRP A 71 13.42 5.82 -16.15
CA TRP A 71 13.92 6.90 -15.30
C TRP A 71 15.45 6.87 -15.21
N GLU A 72 16.04 5.71 -14.95
CA GLU A 72 17.51 5.53 -14.85
C GLU A 72 18.21 5.88 -16.17
N LYS A 73 17.64 5.45 -17.30
CA LYS A 73 18.13 5.81 -18.64
C LYS A 73 18.12 7.33 -18.86
N LYS A 74 17.02 7.99 -18.53
CA LYS A 74 16.88 9.45 -18.73
C LYS A 74 17.79 10.25 -17.82
N ILE A 75 18.01 9.81 -16.59
CA ILE A 75 18.94 10.48 -15.67
C ILE A 75 20.36 10.43 -16.20
N THR A 76 20.76 9.27 -16.70
CA THR A 76 22.09 9.09 -17.29
C THR A 76 22.24 9.94 -18.55
N GLU A 77 21.23 9.95 -19.43
CA GLU A 77 21.22 10.75 -20.66
C GLU A 77 21.30 12.27 -20.39
N HIS A 78 20.61 12.74 -19.35
CA HIS A 78 20.53 14.17 -19.02
C HIS A 78 21.48 14.62 -17.91
N THR A 79 22.31 13.72 -17.36
CA THR A 79 23.24 13.98 -16.25
C THR A 79 22.55 14.66 -15.06
N LEU A 80 21.39 14.13 -14.65
CA LEU A 80 20.61 14.67 -13.55
C LEU A 80 21.06 14.04 -12.21
N ASP A 81 21.23 14.86 -11.17
CA ASP A 81 21.53 14.35 -9.82
C ASP A 81 20.21 14.07 -9.08
N MET A 82 19.63 12.88 -9.34
CA MET A 82 18.35 12.45 -8.76
C MET A 82 18.43 10.99 -8.31
N THR A 83 17.80 10.69 -7.17
CA THR A 83 17.75 9.34 -6.58
C THR A 83 16.31 8.84 -6.57
N LEU A 84 16.09 7.57 -6.94
CA LEU A 84 14.77 6.94 -6.87
C LEU A 84 14.44 6.71 -5.40
N VAL A 85 13.29 7.20 -4.95
CA VAL A 85 12.81 6.97 -3.59
C VAL A 85 11.75 5.87 -3.64
N ASP A 86 11.87 4.87 -2.76
CA ASP A 86 10.96 3.73 -2.70
C ASP A 86 9.56 4.14 -2.19
N VAL A 87 8.51 3.42 -2.60
CA VAL A 87 7.09 3.65 -2.24
C VAL A 87 6.48 2.48 -1.48
#